data_AF-A0AAV5RIT4-F1
#
_entry.id   AF-A0AAV5RIT4-F1
#
_cell.length_a   1.000
_cell.length_b   1.000
_cell.length_c   1.000
_cell.angle_alpha   90.00
_cell.angle_beta   90.00
_cell.angle_gamma   90.00
#
_symmetry.space_group_name_H-M   'P 1'
#
loop_
_entity.id
_entity.type
_entity.pdbx_description
1 polymer ?
#
loop_
_entity_poly.entity_id
_entity_poly.type
_entity_poly.pdbx_seq_one_letter_code
_entity_poly.pdbx_strand_id
1 'polypeptide(L)'
;MNREVIRTVAKYAVLDPDRKFDRVRFDFLDEANEFHSLYKQYFQQYSNVAANNYPDENILQRAIVTYSDIYKKEVCDPSKSYQKRLELTKLIDQARQARQEPENWGFIVLETIEFFNADEKRLLQKPIKLNEFKKSGFNFQSTRNASNRELLFKSPYTGEMVPAGEFDEHILIHGQDSKRRKQIEKEKMNEKSNLDDEGASENLQRLIMKRVQAEDD
;
A
#
# COMPACT_ATOMS: atom_id res chain seq x y z
N MET A 1 -40.84 12.27 -9.00
CA MET A 1 -40.36 11.73 -10.30
C MET A 1 -40.81 10.28 -10.45
N ASN A 2 -41.41 9.87 -11.58
CA ASN A 2 -41.80 8.48 -11.79
C ASN A 2 -40.58 7.65 -12.28
N ARG A 3 -40.24 6.56 -11.56
CA ARG A 3 -39.11 5.67 -11.90
C ARG A 3 -39.25 5.05 -13.29
N GLU A 4 -40.47 4.83 -13.75
CA GLU A 4 -40.73 4.27 -15.09
C GLU A 4 -40.28 5.22 -16.21
N VAL A 5 -40.41 6.53 -15.99
CA VAL A 5 -39.98 7.54 -16.95
C VAL A 5 -38.46 7.51 -17.11
N ILE A 6 -37.72 7.49 -15.98
CA ILE A 6 -36.26 7.41 -15.98
C ILE A 6 -35.79 6.14 -16.70
N ARG A 7 -36.41 5.00 -16.39
CA ARG A 7 -36.10 3.71 -17.01
C ARG A 7 -36.34 3.74 -18.52
N THR A 8 -37.46 4.31 -18.94
CA THR A 8 -37.85 4.40 -20.35
C THR A 8 -36.89 5.30 -21.13
N VAL A 9 -36.55 6.46 -20.56
CA VAL A 9 -35.58 7.38 -21.15
C VAL A 9 -34.20 6.73 -21.27
N ALA A 10 -33.71 6.06 -20.21
CA ALA A 10 -32.45 5.33 -20.25
C ALA A 10 -32.44 4.22 -21.32
N LYS A 11 -33.54 3.49 -21.49
CA LYS A 11 -33.69 2.47 -22.54
C LYS A 11 -33.59 3.08 -23.94
N TYR A 12 -34.32 4.17 -24.21
CA TYR A 12 -34.28 4.84 -25.50
C TYR A 12 -32.94 5.52 -25.78
N ALA A 13 -32.25 6.03 -24.76
CA ALA A 13 -30.92 6.62 -24.91
C ALA A 13 -29.86 5.60 -25.34
N VAL A 14 -30.00 4.34 -24.93
CA VAL A 14 -29.12 3.25 -25.38
C VAL A 14 -29.46 2.77 -26.79
N LEU A 15 -30.75 2.72 -27.14
CA LEU A 15 -31.19 2.27 -28.46
C LEU A 15 -30.90 3.32 -29.56
N ASP A 16 -31.14 4.60 -29.27
CA ASP A 16 -30.98 5.71 -30.20
C ASP A 16 -30.07 6.80 -29.57
N PRO A 17 -28.74 6.70 -29.67
CA PRO A 17 -27.83 7.65 -29.03
C PRO A 17 -27.94 9.08 -29.57
N ASP A 18 -28.38 9.24 -30.82
CA ASP A 18 -28.58 10.54 -31.47
C ASP A 18 -29.88 11.24 -31.03
N ARG A 19 -30.73 10.55 -30.27
CA ARG A 19 -32.01 11.10 -29.83
C ARG A 19 -31.78 12.15 -28.74
N LYS A 20 -32.10 13.40 -29.06
CA LYS A 20 -32.05 14.50 -28.10
C LYS A 20 -33.25 14.44 -27.17
N PHE A 21 -32.98 14.31 -25.87
CA PHE A 21 -33.98 14.41 -24.83
C PHE A 21 -34.08 15.86 -24.33
N ASP A 22 -35.30 16.33 -24.10
CA ASP A 22 -35.54 17.67 -23.59
C ASP A 22 -35.13 17.76 -22.11
N ARG A 23 -34.08 18.54 -21.82
CA ARG A 23 -33.52 18.69 -20.47
C ARG A 23 -34.49 19.37 -19.50
N VAL A 24 -35.49 20.10 -20.00
CA VAL A 24 -36.51 20.76 -19.16
C VAL A 24 -37.51 19.74 -18.61
N ARG A 25 -37.82 18.69 -19.38
CA ARG A 25 -38.75 17.61 -18.98
C ARG A 25 -38.04 16.46 -18.28
N PHE A 26 -36.74 16.31 -18.51
CA PHE A 26 -35.89 15.27 -17.97
C PHE A 26 -34.70 15.90 -17.25
N ASP A 27 -35.01 16.65 -16.20
CA ASP A 27 -34.05 17.27 -15.27
C ASP A 27 -33.08 16.26 -14.63
N PHE A 28 -33.49 14.99 -14.48
CA PHE A 28 -32.63 13.90 -14.01
C PHE A 28 -31.47 13.54 -14.95
N LEU A 29 -31.44 14.10 -16.17
CA LEU A 29 -30.28 13.97 -17.06
C LEU A 29 -29.11 14.85 -16.61
N ASP A 30 -29.36 15.88 -15.82
CA ASP A 30 -28.32 16.75 -15.27
C ASP A 30 -27.62 16.09 -14.07
N GLU A 31 -26.31 16.24 -13.95
CA GLU A 31 -25.50 15.61 -12.91
C GLU A 31 -25.81 16.14 -11.50
N ALA A 32 -26.32 17.37 -11.42
CA ALA A 32 -26.73 17.99 -10.17
C ALA A 32 -28.00 17.38 -9.56
N ASN A 33 -28.77 16.61 -10.35
CA ASN A 33 -30.04 16.04 -9.91
C ASN A 33 -29.83 14.76 -9.08
N GLU A 34 -30.59 14.61 -7.99
CA GLU A 34 -30.55 13.44 -7.11
C GLU A 34 -30.80 12.12 -7.87
N PHE A 35 -31.65 12.17 -8.91
CA PHE A 35 -32.03 11.00 -9.70
C PHE A 35 -31.05 10.67 -10.83
N HIS A 36 -30.01 11.47 -11.05
CA HIS A 36 -29.00 11.22 -12.07
C HIS A 36 -28.23 9.92 -11.83
N SER A 37 -27.93 9.63 -10.56
CA SER A 37 -27.30 8.38 -10.14
C SER A 37 -28.10 7.14 -10.57
N LEU A 38 -29.43 7.20 -10.38
CA LEU A 38 -30.36 6.14 -10.76
C LEU A 38 -30.50 6.01 -12.28
N TYR A 39 -30.57 7.14 -12.99
CA TYR A 39 -30.56 7.15 -14.46
C TYR A 39 -29.30 6.47 -15.01
N LYS A 40 -28.12 6.83 -14.50
CA LYS A 40 -26.83 6.25 -14.90
C LYS A 40 -26.77 4.75 -14.66
N GLN A 41 -27.31 4.28 -13.53
CA GLN A 41 -27.42 2.86 -13.24
C GLN A 41 -28.27 2.11 -14.28
N TYR A 42 -29.45 2.64 -14.62
CA TYR A 42 -30.31 2.02 -15.65
C TYR A 42 -29.68 2.08 -17.04
N PHE A 43 -29.04 3.18 -17.39
CA PHE A 43 -28.33 3.33 -18.67
C PHE A 43 -27.23 2.27 -18.81
N GLN A 44 -26.41 2.07 -17.77
CA GLN A 44 -25.38 1.02 -17.75
C GLN A 44 -25.99 -0.39 -17.87
N GLN A 45 -27.09 -0.67 -17.17
CA GLN A 45 -27.79 -1.95 -17.28
C GLN A 45 -28.25 -2.22 -18.72
N TYR A 46 -28.91 -1.25 -19.35
CA TYR A 46 -29.38 -1.40 -20.73
C TYR A 46 -28.25 -1.48 -21.74
N SER A 47 -27.16 -0.72 -21.55
CA SER A 47 -25.96 -0.80 -22.39
C SER A 47 -25.35 -2.21 -22.35
N ASN A 48 -25.28 -2.84 -21.18
CA ASN A 48 -24.76 -4.20 -21.04
C ASN A 48 -25.67 -5.23 -21.71
N VAL A 49 -26.99 -5.07 -21.60
CA VAL A 49 -27.96 -5.94 -22.27
C VAL A 49 -27.90 -5.77 -23.79
N ALA A 50 -27.79 -4.54 -24.29
CA ALA A 50 -27.67 -4.26 -25.71
C ALA A 50 -26.36 -4.82 -26.30
N ALA A 51 -25.24 -4.67 -25.60
CA ALA A 51 -23.96 -5.24 -26.00
C ALA A 51 -23.99 -6.78 -26.07
N ASN A 52 -24.75 -7.42 -25.18
CA ASN A 52 -24.91 -8.87 -25.15
C ASN A 52 -25.95 -9.43 -26.15
N ASN A 53 -26.67 -8.60 -26.92
CA ASN A 53 -27.76 -9.07 -27.80
C ASN A 53 -27.45 -9.01 -29.31
N TYR A 54 -26.21 -8.72 -29.73
CA TYR A 54 -25.80 -8.93 -31.12
C TYR A 54 -25.68 -10.44 -31.44
N PRO A 55 -26.26 -10.93 -32.55
CA PRO A 55 -26.31 -12.35 -32.86
C PRO A 55 -25.09 -12.74 -33.71
N ASP A 56 -24.13 -13.47 -33.14
CA ASP A 56 -23.45 -14.54 -33.87
C ASP A 56 -22.73 -15.54 -32.93
N GLU A 57 -22.85 -16.82 -33.28
CA GLU A 57 -22.24 -18.07 -32.76
C GLU A 57 -22.33 -18.47 -31.26
N ASN A 58 -22.75 -17.61 -30.33
CA ASN A 58 -22.38 -17.81 -28.91
C ASN A 58 -23.39 -18.54 -27.98
N ILE A 59 -24.25 -19.43 -28.49
CA ILE A 59 -25.28 -20.09 -27.66
C ILE A 59 -24.67 -21.16 -26.72
N LEU A 60 -23.67 -21.92 -27.19
CA LEU A 60 -22.98 -22.94 -26.37
C LEU A 60 -22.05 -22.30 -25.32
N GLN A 61 -21.37 -21.21 -25.68
CA GLN A 61 -20.54 -20.44 -24.76
C GLN A 61 -21.39 -19.69 -23.72
N ARG A 62 -22.60 -19.22 -24.05
CA ARG A 62 -23.56 -18.74 -23.04
C ARG A 62 -23.99 -19.84 -22.06
N ALA A 63 -24.23 -21.06 -22.52
CA ALA A 63 -24.55 -22.17 -21.61
C ALA A 63 -23.38 -22.50 -20.67
N ILE A 64 -22.15 -22.45 -21.17
CA ILE A 64 -20.92 -22.64 -20.37
C ILE A 64 -20.72 -21.49 -19.36
N VAL A 65 -20.93 -20.24 -19.78
CA VAL A 65 -20.87 -19.07 -18.89
C VAL A 65 -21.95 -19.14 -17.81
N THR A 66 -23.19 -19.49 -18.19
CA THR A 66 -24.32 -19.63 -17.26
C THR A 66 -24.05 -20.71 -16.21
N TYR A 67 -23.51 -21.87 -16.60
CA TYR A 67 -23.12 -22.93 -15.66
C TYR A 67 -21.98 -22.50 -14.74
N SER A 68 -20.98 -21.77 -15.27
CA SER A 68 -19.87 -21.24 -14.47
C SER A 68 -20.30 -20.11 -13.51
N ASP A 69 -21.29 -19.31 -13.88
CA ASP A 69 -21.80 -18.18 -13.08
C ASP A 69 -22.72 -18.65 -11.96
N ILE A 70 -23.45 -19.75 -12.16
CA ILE A 70 -24.20 -20.44 -11.11
C ILE A 70 -23.22 -21.01 -10.07
N TYR A 71 -22.17 -21.70 -10.53
CA TYR A 71 -21.12 -22.23 -9.63
C TYR A 71 -20.36 -21.12 -8.88
N LYS A 72 -20.08 -19.98 -9.54
CA LYS A 72 -19.44 -18.82 -8.91
C LYS A 72 -20.35 -18.12 -7.90
N LYS A 73 -21.66 -18.03 -8.14
CA LYS A 73 -22.63 -17.43 -7.19
C LYS A 73 -22.79 -18.25 -5.91
N GLU A 74 -22.69 -19.57 -5.97
CA GLU A 74 -22.82 -20.42 -4.79
C GLU A 74 -21.51 -20.48 -3.96
N VAL A 75 -20.35 -20.38 -4.61
CA VAL A 75 -19.03 -20.46 -3.94
C VAL A 75 -18.46 -19.08 -3.55
N CYS A 76 -18.83 -18.01 -4.25
CA CYS A 76 -18.29 -16.66 -4.05
C CYS A 76 -19.37 -15.61 -4.32
N ASP A 77 -20.40 -15.56 -3.48
CA ASP A 77 -21.28 -14.38 -3.43
C ASP A 77 -20.50 -13.23 -2.76
N PRO A 78 -19.99 -12.24 -3.52
CA PRO A 78 -19.11 -11.21 -2.98
C PRO A 78 -19.85 -10.34 -1.95
N SER A 79 -21.19 -10.30 -2.04
CA SER A 79 -22.04 -9.60 -1.08
C SER A 79 -22.02 -10.28 0.28
N LYS A 80 -22.16 -11.61 0.34
CA LYS A 80 -22.10 -12.37 1.60
C LYS A 80 -20.71 -12.33 2.23
N SER A 81 -19.64 -12.41 1.43
CA SER A 81 -18.27 -12.30 1.96
C SER A 81 -17.94 -10.89 2.44
N TYR A 82 -18.49 -9.86 1.80
CA TYR A 82 -18.38 -8.47 2.26
C TYR A 82 -19.14 -8.25 3.57
N GLN A 83 -20.37 -8.76 3.68
CA GLN A 83 -21.17 -8.68 4.92
C GLN A 83 -20.45 -9.33 6.11
N LYS A 84 -19.92 -10.55 5.92
CA LYS A 84 -19.11 -11.22 6.95
C LYS A 84 -17.90 -10.39 7.36
N ARG A 85 -17.17 -9.77 6.42
CA ARG A 85 -16.03 -8.89 6.74
C ARG A 85 -16.45 -7.64 7.51
N LEU A 86 -17.59 -7.05 7.15
CA LEU A 86 -18.14 -5.89 7.85
C LEU A 86 -18.53 -6.23 9.29
N GLU A 87 -19.19 -7.36 9.50
CA GLU A 87 -19.54 -7.88 10.85
C GLU A 87 -18.28 -8.13 11.67
N LEU A 88 -17.26 -8.77 11.08
CA LEU A 88 -16.01 -9.08 11.74
C LEU A 88 -15.24 -7.80 12.12
N THR A 89 -15.28 -6.77 11.27
CA THR A 89 -14.69 -5.46 11.55
C THR A 89 -15.38 -4.78 12.73
N LYS A 90 -16.72 -4.76 12.75
CA LYS A 90 -17.50 -4.21 13.88
C LYS A 90 -17.17 -4.93 15.19
N LEU A 91 -17.02 -6.26 15.13
CA LEU A 91 -16.72 -7.08 16.30
C LEU A 91 -15.29 -6.83 16.82
N ILE A 92 -14.32 -6.62 15.93
CA ILE A 92 -12.96 -6.20 16.30
C ILE A 92 -12.98 -4.83 16.98
N ASP A 93 -13.69 -3.85 16.42
CA ASP A 93 -13.74 -2.51 16.98
C ASP A 93 -14.45 -2.49 18.34
N GLN A 94 -15.52 -3.28 18.50
CA GLN A 94 -16.17 -3.48 19.79
C GLN A 94 -15.24 -4.15 20.81
N ALA A 95 -14.46 -5.16 20.40
CA ALA A 95 -13.48 -5.81 21.26
C ALA A 95 -12.33 -4.86 21.66
N ARG A 96 -11.92 -3.95 20.76
CA ARG A 96 -10.94 -2.89 21.09
C ARG A 96 -11.50 -1.90 22.10
N GLN A 97 -12.75 -1.47 21.94
CA GLN A 97 -13.42 -0.58 22.89
C GLN A 97 -13.60 -1.25 24.25
N ALA A 98 -13.97 -2.53 24.30
CA ALA A 98 -14.08 -3.27 25.55
C ALA A 98 -12.73 -3.48 26.26
N ARG A 99 -11.61 -3.49 25.51
CA ARG A 99 -10.25 -3.53 26.07
C ARG A 99 -9.71 -2.15 26.46
N GLN A 100 -10.34 -1.06 26.02
CA GLN A 100 -10.10 0.28 26.56
C GLN A 100 -10.77 0.43 27.93
N GLU A 101 -10.47 -0.50 28.85
CA GLU A 101 -10.46 -0.15 30.26
C GLU A 101 -9.41 0.95 30.43
N PRO A 102 -9.59 1.92 31.34
CA PRO A 102 -8.51 2.82 31.70
C PRO A 102 -7.42 1.98 32.39
N GLU A 103 -6.56 1.36 31.59
CA GLU A 103 -5.30 0.78 32.05
C GLU A 103 -4.64 1.90 32.85
N ASN A 104 -4.43 1.65 34.14
CA ASN A 104 -3.60 2.49 34.98
C ASN A 104 -2.28 2.62 34.20
N TRP A 105 -2.03 3.79 33.62
CA TRP A 105 -0.89 4.06 32.76
C TRP A 105 0.35 4.06 33.65
N GLY A 106 0.73 2.90 34.15
CA GLY A 106 1.94 2.66 34.91
C GLY A 106 3.12 2.84 33.97
N PHE A 107 3.35 4.07 33.53
CA PHE A 107 4.52 4.41 32.77
C PHE A 107 5.67 4.50 33.77
N ILE A 108 6.73 3.77 33.46
CA ILE A 108 8.02 3.99 34.08
C ILE A 108 8.71 4.99 33.16
N VAL A 109 8.90 6.22 33.65
CA VAL A 109 9.72 7.20 32.93
C VAL A 109 11.14 6.67 32.92
N LEU A 110 11.62 6.23 31.76
CA LEU A 110 12.98 5.72 31.60
C LEU A 110 13.99 6.86 31.51
N GLU A 111 13.66 7.91 30.76
CA GLU A 111 14.59 9.00 30.48
C GLU A 111 13.82 10.26 30.07
N THR A 112 14.36 11.42 30.43
CA THR A 112 13.81 12.73 30.05
C THR A 112 14.71 13.30 28.98
N ILE A 113 14.17 13.55 27.79
CA ILE A 113 14.95 14.13 26.69
C ILE A 113 15.02 15.64 26.90
N GLU A 114 16.22 16.15 27.13
CA GLU A 114 16.49 17.59 27.17
C GLU A 114 16.80 18.08 25.76
N PHE A 115 16.03 19.07 25.30
CA PHE A 115 16.31 19.75 24.03
C PHE A 115 17.37 20.82 24.25
N PHE A 116 18.42 20.81 23.41
CA PHE A 116 19.49 21.81 23.50
C PHE A 116 19.30 22.90 22.44
N ASN A 117 19.92 24.06 22.63
CA ASN A 117 19.90 25.20 21.68
C ASN A 117 20.34 24.84 20.25
N ALA A 118 21.04 23.71 20.06
CA ALA A 118 21.42 23.20 18.75
C ALA A 118 20.23 22.57 17.99
N ASP A 119 19.24 22.02 18.69
CA ASP A 119 18.05 21.41 18.11
C ASP A 119 17.06 22.46 17.60
N GLU A 120 16.98 23.63 18.26
CA GLU A 120 16.16 24.76 17.81
C GLU A 120 16.66 25.37 16.49
N LYS A 121 17.97 25.30 16.22
CA LYS A 121 18.58 25.90 15.02
C LYS A 121 18.60 24.96 13.82
N ARG A 122 18.25 23.68 13.99
CA ARG A 122 18.18 22.74 12.88
C ARG A 122 16.93 23.01 12.05
N LEU A 123 17.12 23.34 10.77
CA LEU A 123 16.05 23.37 9.77
C LEU A 123 15.58 21.93 9.50
N LEU A 124 14.69 21.43 10.36
CA LEU A 124 14.05 20.14 10.19
C LEU A 124 13.08 20.20 9.00
N GLN A 125 12.99 19.10 8.28
CA GLN A 125 11.97 18.94 7.25
C GLN A 125 10.58 19.03 7.90
N LYS A 126 9.63 19.65 7.20
CA LYS A 126 8.27 19.79 7.69
C LYS A 126 7.69 18.41 7.98
N PRO A 127 7.09 18.18 9.18
CA PRO A 127 6.53 16.88 9.51
C PRO A 127 5.47 16.48 8.49
N ILE A 128 5.59 15.24 8.01
CA ILE A 128 4.67 14.64 7.05
C ILE A 128 3.33 14.40 7.74
N LYS A 129 2.22 14.78 7.11
CA LYS A 129 0.89 14.56 7.70
C LYS A 129 0.59 13.06 7.78
N LEU A 130 -0.15 12.62 8.81
CA LEU A 130 -0.50 11.20 8.99
C LEU A 130 -1.12 10.56 7.74
N ASN A 131 -1.99 11.29 7.04
CA ASN A 131 -2.63 10.80 5.83
C ASN A 131 -1.65 10.68 4.65
N GLU A 132 -0.65 11.56 4.59
CA GLU A 132 0.41 11.49 3.58
C GLU A 132 1.37 10.34 3.90
N PHE A 133 1.73 10.14 5.18
CA PHE A 133 2.54 9.01 5.64
C PHE A 133 1.88 7.65 5.36
N LYS A 134 0.57 7.53 5.61
CA LYS A 134 -0.20 6.30 5.30
C LYS A 134 -0.30 6.04 3.79
N LYS A 135 -0.40 7.10 2.98
CA LYS A 135 -0.45 7.02 1.51
C LYS A 135 0.92 6.73 0.91
N SER A 136 1.98 7.27 1.50
CA SER A 136 3.37 6.94 1.17
C SER A 136 3.79 5.58 1.74
N GLY A 137 2.81 4.71 2.06
CA GLY A 137 3.01 3.38 2.59
C GLY A 137 4.23 2.75 1.93
N PHE A 138 5.14 2.28 2.78
CA PHE A 138 6.45 1.74 2.47
C PHE A 138 6.45 0.99 1.13
N ASN A 139 6.77 1.69 0.04
CA ASN A 139 6.75 1.12 -1.30
C ASN A 139 7.99 0.24 -1.42
N PHE A 140 7.85 -1.05 -1.12
CA PHE A 140 8.86 -2.02 -1.53
C PHE A 140 8.95 -1.97 -3.05
N GLN A 141 10.04 -1.40 -3.55
CA GLN A 141 10.37 -1.42 -4.96
C GLN A 141 10.46 -2.89 -5.36
N SER A 142 9.41 -3.38 -6.02
CA SER A 142 9.41 -4.72 -6.58
C SER A 142 9.85 -4.66 -8.03
N THR A 143 10.84 -5.47 -8.38
CA THR A 143 11.22 -5.70 -9.77
C THR A 143 10.94 -7.16 -10.08
N ARG A 144 10.50 -7.44 -11.32
CA ARG A 144 10.38 -8.81 -11.79
C ARG A 144 11.69 -9.21 -12.44
N ASN A 145 12.31 -10.31 -11.99
CA ASN A 145 13.41 -10.90 -12.74
C ASN A 145 12.87 -11.43 -14.08
N ALA A 146 13.61 -11.17 -15.16
CA ALA A 146 13.22 -11.58 -16.50
C ALA A 146 13.41 -13.09 -16.74
N SER A 147 14.27 -13.75 -15.95
CA SER A 147 14.65 -15.16 -16.08
C SER A 147 13.77 -16.10 -15.27
N ASN A 148 13.51 -15.77 -14.00
CA ASN A 148 12.56 -16.45 -13.12
C ASN A 148 11.42 -15.48 -12.86
N ARG A 149 10.16 -15.87 -13.13
CA ARG A 149 8.93 -15.06 -12.93
C ARG A 149 8.63 -14.75 -11.45
N GLU A 150 9.65 -14.71 -10.61
CA GLU A 150 9.57 -14.39 -9.20
C GLU A 150 9.64 -12.87 -9.04
N LEU A 151 8.77 -12.36 -8.15
CA LEU A 151 8.81 -10.97 -7.72
C LEU A 151 9.98 -10.83 -6.75
N LEU A 152 10.88 -9.89 -6.98
CA LEU A 152 11.93 -9.55 -6.03
C LEU A 152 11.59 -8.24 -5.38
N PHE A 153 11.84 -8.16 -4.08
CA PHE A 153 11.65 -6.98 -3.28
C PHE A 153 13.00 -6.49 -2.76
N LYS A 154 13.17 -5.18 -2.78
CA LYS A 154 14.36 -4.55 -2.19
C LYS A 154 14.28 -4.58 -0.67
N SER A 155 15.24 -5.23 -0.02
CA SER A 155 15.36 -5.23 1.44
C SER A 155 15.64 -3.81 1.96
N PRO A 156 14.95 -3.34 3.01
CA PRO A 156 15.20 -2.04 3.61
C PRO A 156 16.45 -2.03 4.50
N TYR A 157 16.96 -3.21 4.87
CA TYR A 157 18.12 -3.36 5.74
C TYR A 157 19.43 -3.54 4.96
N THR A 158 19.43 -4.41 3.95
CA THR A 158 20.65 -4.71 3.15
C THR A 158 20.68 -3.96 1.83
N GLY A 159 19.53 -3.52 1.31
CA GLY A 159 19.41 -2.90 -0.02
C GLY A 159 19.45 -3.91 -1.18
N GLU A 160 19.57 -5.20 -0.87
CA GLU A 160 19.61 -6.31 -1.84
C GLU A 160 18.20 -6.67 -2.33
N MET A 161 18.15 -7.27 -3.52
CA MET A 161 16.91 -7.77 -4.12
C MET A 161 16.68 -9.21 -3.69
N VAL A 162 15.63 -9.44 -2.91
CA VAL A 162 15.30 -10.75 -2.33
C VAL A 162 13.99 -11.27 -2.91
N PRO A 163 13.91 -12.57 -3.29
CA PRO A 163 12.67 -13.16 -3.79
C PRO A 163 11.51 -13.04 -2.80
N ALA A 164 10.30 -12.89 -3.33
CA ALA A 164 9.08 -12.70 -2.54
C ALA A 164 8.83 -13.78 -1.49
N GLY A 165 9.21 -15.04 -1.77
CA GLY A 165 9.04 -16.15 -0.84
C GLY A 165 9.96 -16.09 0.38
N GLU A 166 11.14 -15.49 0.23
CA GLU A 166 12.19 -15.41 1.27
C GLU A 166 12.22 -14.04 1.96
N PHE A 167 11.40 -13.11 1.48
CA PHE A 167 11.45 -11.72 1.90
C PHE A 167 11.09 -11.54 3.38
N ASP A 168 10.04 -12.22 3.85
CA ASP A 168 9.58 -12.09 5.23
C ASP A 168 10.60 -12.68 6.22
N GLU A 169 11.24 -13.79 5.87
CA GLU A 169 12.33 -14.37 6.66
C GLU A 169 13.56 -13.47 6.67
N HIS A 170 13.92 -12.88 5.52
CA HIS A 170 15.01 -11.90 5.42
C HIS A 170 14.79 -10.68 6.32
N ILE A 171 13.58 -10.12 6.30
CA ILE A 171 13.18 -9.00 7.18
C ILE A 171 13.25 -9.42 8.65
N LEU A 172 12.81 -10.63 8.98
CA LEU A 172 12.80 -11.12 10.36
C LEU A 172 14.23 -11.35 10.89
N ILE A 173 15.09 -11.99 10.10
CA ILE A 173 16.49 -12.26 10.44
C ILE A 173 17.25 -10.95 10.68
N HIS A 174 17.06 -9.94 9.82
CA HIS A 174 17.70 -8.64 9.99
C HIS A 174 17.05 -7.76 11.06
N GLY A 175 15.76 -7.96 11.33
CA GLY A 175 15.01 -7.22 12.35
C GLY A 175 15.33 -7.66 13.78
N GLN A 176 15.74 -8.92 13.99
CA GLN A 176 15.94 -9.48 15.33
C GLN A 176 17.37 -9.34 15.88
N ASP A 177 18.38 -9.06 15.04
CA ASP A 177 19.78 -9.21 15.45
C ASP A 177 20.54 -7.87 15.61
N SER A 178 20.41 -7.25 16.80
CA SER A 178 21.07 -5.97 17.12
C SER A 178 22.62 -6.04 17.06
N LYS A 179 23.19 -7.23 17.25
CA LYS A 179 24.63 -7.46 17.24
C LYS A 179 25.18 -7.47 15.82
N ARG A 180 24.47 -8.08 14.87
CA ARG A 180 24.87 -8.12 13.45
C ARG A 180 24.84 -6.73 12.81
N ARG A 181 23.88 -5.86 13.19
CA ARG A 181 23.87 -4.45 12.76
C ARG A 181 25.14 -3.69 13.17
N LYS A 182 25.54 -3.81 14.44
CA LYS A 182 26.77 -3.17 14.94
C LYS A 182 28.03 -3.69 14.24
N GLN A 183 28.01 -4.94 13.81
CA GLN A 183 29.15 -5.54 13.11
C GLN A 183 29.24 -5.09 11.65
N ILE A 184 28.13 -5.07 10.92
CA ILE A 184 28.07 -4.53 9.55
C ILE A 184 28.41 -3.03 9.54
N GLU A 185 27.98 -2.27 10.55
CA GLU A 185 28.34 -0.85 10.66
C GLU A 185 29.84 -0.66 10.92
N LYS A 186 30.46 -1.50 11.76
CA LYS A 186 31.93 -1.54 11.91
C LYS A 186 32.64 -1.91 10.61
N GLU A 187 32.16 -2.94 9.91
CA GLU A 187 32.72 -3.39 8.63
C GLU A 187 32.62 -2.28 7.57
N LYS A 188 31.50 -1.56 7.49
CA LYS A 188 31.34 -0.40 6.59
C LYS A 188 32.22 0.79 6.96
N MET A 189 32.53 0.98 8.24
CA MET A 189 33.50 1.99 8.68
C MET A 189 34.93 1.57 8.31
N ASN A 190 35.23 0.27 8.39
CA ASN A 190 36.53 -0.28 7.96
C ASN A 190 36.69 -0.28 6.43
N GLU A 191 35.65 -0.57 5.64
CA GLU A 191 35.68 -0.51 4.17
C GLU A 191 35.86 0.91 3.61
N LYS A 192 35.47 1.95 4.36
CA LYS A 192 35.73 3.35 4.01
C LYS A 192 37.14 3.81 4.32
N SER A 193 37.91 2.99 5.04
CA SER A 193 39.33 3.17 5.26
C SER A 193 40.09 2.43 4.16
N ASN A 194 40.77 3.14 3.26
CA ASN A 194 41.70 2.53 2.28
C ASN A 194 42.98 1.95 2.94
N LEU A 195 42.99 1.81 4.28
CA LEU A 195 44.09 1.27 5.05
C LEU A 195 43.62 -0.01 5.73
N ASP A 196 44.32 -1.10 5.44
CA ASP A 196 44.26 -2.35 6.20
C ASP A 196 44.66 -2.10 7.67
N ASP A 197 44.11 -2.88 8.60
CA ASP A 197 44.36 -2.78 10.05
C ASP A 197 45.87 -2.85 10.35
N GLU A 198 46.61 -3.65 9.58
CA GLU A 198 48.08 -3.76 9.69
C GLU A 198 48.78 -2.47 9.23
N GLY A 199 48.36 -1.88 8.12
CA GLY A 199 48.90 -0.62 7.60
C GLY A 199 48.54 0.61 8.46
N ALA A 200 47.37 0.61 9.10
CA ALA A 200 46.98 1.64 10.07
C ALA A 200 47.86 1.57 11.33
N SER A 201 48.18 0.36 11.79
CA SER A 201 49.04 0.15 12.95
C SER A 201 50.48 0.60 12.72
N GLU A 202 51.05 0.33 11.55
CA GLU A 202 52.39 0.79 11.19
C GLU A 202 52.47 2.32 11.07
N ASN A 203 51.45 2.97 10.51
CA ASN A 203 51.40 4.43 10.44
C ASN A 203 51.29 5.07 11.83
N LEU A 204 50.52 4.47 12.74
CA LEU A 204 50.45 4.91 14.12
C LEU A 204 51.79 4.73 14.84
N GLN A 205 52.48 3.60 14.64
CA GLN A 205 53.82 3.39 15.19
C GLN A 205 54.84 4.41 14.65
N ARG A 206 54.80 4.73 13.35
CA ARG A 206 55.65 5.77 12.75
C ARG A 206 55.38 7.15 13.34
N LEU A 207 54.11 7.49 13.58
CA LEU A 207 53.73 8.74 14.24
C LEU A 207 54.19 8.80 15.70
N ILE A 208 54.08 7.70 16.43
CA ILE A 208 54.54 7.59 17.82
C ILE A 208 56.06 7.71 17.89
N MET A 209 56.81 6.97 17.05
CA MET A 209 58.28 7.07 17.03
C MET A 209 58.77 8.44 16.61
N LYS A 210 58.08 9.12 15.68
CA LYS A 210 58.38 10.50 15.30
C LYS A 210 58.12 11.50 16.43
N ARG A 211 57.15 11.24 17.32
CA ARG A 211 56.95 12.05 18.54
C ARG A 211 58.06 11.82 19.55
N VAL A 212 58.43 10.57 19.81
CA VAL A 212 59.49 10.21 20.76
C VAL A 212 60.83 10.81 20.33
N GLN A 213 61.17 10.71 19.04
CA GLN A 213 62.40 11.33 18.51
C GLN A 213 62.39 12.87 18.55
N ALA A 214 61.22 13.50 18.57
CA ALA A 214 61.11 14.96 18.70
C ALA A 214 61.12 15.44 20.16
N GLU A 215 61.09 14.53 21.14
CA GLU A 215 61.19 14.83 22.57
C GLU A 215 62.61 14.59 23.12
N ASP A 216 63.48 13.91 22.36
CA ASP A 216 64.87 13.60 22.71
C ASP A 216 65.92 14.55 22.06
N ASP A 217 65.48 15.55 21.28
CA ASP A 217 66.27 16.69 20.77
C ASP A 217 65.89 17.99 21.53
#